data_AF-A0A2E7G098-F1
#
_entry.id   AF-A0A2E7G098-F1
#
_cell.length_a   1.000
_cell.length_b   1.000
_cell.length_c   1.000
_cell.angle_alpha   90.00
_cell.angle_beta   90.00
_cell.angle_gamma   90.00
#
_symmetry.space_group_name_H-M   'P 1'
#
loop_
_entity.id
_entity.type
_entity.pdbx_description
1 polymer ?
#
loop_
_entity_poly.entity_id
_entity_poly.type
_entity_poly.pdbx_seq_one_letter_code
_entity_poly.pdbx_strand_id
1 'polypeptide(L)'
;MEHCSYMLRGRRYWQVLFFASILLFYPSANASQGHDSYVRAESLIVVVHDNSSHDSGAYTQGLEFYNGRLFESTGLYGSSTLREVNPTNGSILRSTSLPDTEFGEGITVIGSEILQLTWKEGIAHRYDLETFELIENHSYEGEGWGLVFDGERLIMSDGSSELQFRNATTFELESTVNVTLNGEPLPRINELEMFQGVLLANIYQEEQIVGIDAHSGVVIWNIDASGLKPDGAGVLNGIAFDSSTNSLWITGKLWPNMHNITFTEPVFEDDNSNVSPSPEDTSVTKISSQLSWIPLSIIFALVVTLLAMKLKDNGINPSGGGRLNE
;
A
#
# COMPACT_ATOMS: atom_id res chain seq x y z
N MET A 1 11.89 16.57 -76.34
CA MET A 1 11.55 15.44 -77.23
C MET A 1 11.11 14.31 -76.33
N GLU A 2 9.80 14.22 -76.10
CA GLU A 2 8.92 13.10 -76.51
C GLU A 2 8.67 12.19 -75.29
N HIS A 3 7.57 12.32 -74.55
CA HIS A 3 6.23 11.77 -74.84
C HIS A 3 6.24 10.32 -75.36
N CYS A 4 5.88 9.36 -74.49
CA CYS A 4 4.95 8.29 -74.84
C CYS A 4 4.24 7.73 -73.59
N SER A 5 2.94 7.98 -73.54
CA SER A 5 1.93 7.34 -72.70
C SER A 5 1.45 6.02 -73.35
N TYR A 6 0.47 5.38 -72.68
CA TYR A 6 -0.43 4.26 -73.07
C TYR A 6 -0.09 2.91 -72.43
N MET A 7 -1.02 2.10 -71.92
CA MET A 7 -2.38 2.26 -71.37
C MET A 7 -2.87 0.86 -70.94
N LEU A 8 -3.76 0.84 -69.95
CA LEU A 8 -4.91 -0.08 -69.76
C LEU A 8 -4.71 -1.58 -69.44
N ARG A 9 -5.14 -1.96 -68.22
CA ARG A 9 -6.33 -2.79 -67.87
C ARG A 9 -6.26 -3.07 -66.36
N GLY A 10 -7.22 -2.77 -65.48
CA GLY A 10 -8.64 -2.54 -65.62
C GLY A 10 -9.46 -3.80 -65.33
N ARG A 11 -9.81 -4.08 -64.06
CA ARG A 11 -11.21 -4.34 -63.66
C ARG A 11 -11.44 -4.45 -62.15
N ARG A 12 -12.43 -3.65 -61.72
CA ARG A 12 -13.12 -3.56 -60.44
C ARG A 12 -14.10 -4.72 -60.21
N TYR A 13 -14.28 -5.07 -58.92
CA TYR A 13 -15.51 -5.38 -58.18
C TYR A 13 -16.72 -6.07 -58.86
N TRP A 14 -17.21 -7.14 -58.22
CA TRP A 14 -18.62 -7.48 -57.86
C TRP A 14 -18.59 -8.74 -56.96
N GLN A 15 -18.83 -8.66 -55.64
CA GLN A 15 -20.10 -8.79 -54.90
C GLN A 15 -20.75 -10.20 -54.89
N VAL A 16 -20.76 -10.85 -53.70
CA VAL A 16 -21.85 -11.67 -53.11
C VAL A 16 -21.62 -11.66 -51.58
N LEU A 17 -22.24 -10.78 -50.80
CA LEU A 17 -23.49 -10.99 -50.03
C LEU A 17 -23.60 -12.32 -49.28
N PHE A 18 -23.29 -12.32 -47.98
CA PHE A 18 -24.03 -13.14 -47.00
C PHE A 18 -24.23 -12.33 -45.71
N PHE A 19 -25.42 -11.73 -45.60
CA PHE A 19 -25.99 -11.27 -44.35
C PHE A 19 -26.43 -12.50 -43.56
N ALA A 20 -25.81 -12.76 -42.40
CA ALA A 20 -26.39 -13.59 -41.37
C ALA A 20 -26.62 -12.70 -40.15
N SER A 21 -27.85 -12.19 -40.07
CA SER A 21 -28.43 -11.56 -38.90
C SER A 21 -28.53 -12.59 -37.77
N ILE A 22 -27.55 -12.60 -36.87
CA ILE A 22 -27.71 -13.19 -35.55
C ILE A 22 -28.24 -12.09 -34.64
N LEU A 23 -29.57 -12.00 -34.57
CA LEU A 23 -30.29 -11.40 -33.45
C LEU A 23 -30.08 -12.32 -32.24
N LEU A 24 -28.95 -12.17 -31.56
CA LEU A 24 -28.86 -12.63 -30.18
C LEU A 24 -29.73 -11.68 -29.38
N PHE A 25 -30.81 -12.24 -28.82
CA PHE A 25 -31.52 -11.66 -27.70
C PHE A 25 -30.49 -11.25 -26.65
N TYR A 26 -30.14 -9.97 -26.59
CA TYR A 26 -29.69 -9.40 -25.34
C TYR A 26 -30.92 -9.45 -24.44
N PRO A 27 -30.94 -10.23 -23.35
CA PRO A 27 -31.82 -9.82 -22.26
C PRO A 27 -31.39 -8.39 -21.95
N SER A 28 -32.33 -7.45 -22.05
CA SER A 28 -32.18 -6.16 -21.41
C SER A 28 -31.87 -6.49 -19.96
N ALA A 29 -30.58 -6.49 -19.61
CA ALA A 29 -30.18 -6.51 -18.23
C ALA A 29 -30.86 -5.29 -17.65
N ASN A 30 -31.84 -5.53 -16.80
CA ASN A 30 -32.36 -4.51 -15.91
C ASN A 30 -31.15 -3.77 -15.39
N ALA A 31 -31.13 -2.46 -15.59
CA ALA A 31 -30.24 -1.58 -14.84
C ALA A 31 -30.66 -1.69 -13.37
N SER A 32 -30.25 -2.77 -12.70
CA SER A 32 -30.04 -2.74 -11.27
C SER A 32 -28.88 -1.78 -11.10
N GLN A 33 -29.15 -0.67 -10.43
CA GLN A 33 -28.16 0.31 -10.01
C GLN A 33 -26.88 -0.40 -9.59
N GLY A 34 -25.76 -0.06 -10.24
CA GLY A 34 -24.47 -0.65 -9.91
C GLY A 34 -24.18 -0.39 -8.44
N HIS A 35 -24.11 -1.45 -7.65
CA HIS A 35 -23.25 -1.41 -6.47
C HIS A 35 -21.85 -1.21 -7.01
N ASP A 36 -21.25 -0.05 -6.75
CA ASP A 36 -19.85 0.22 -7.10
C ASP A 36 -18.99 -0.96 -6.61
N SER A 37 -18.32 -1.62 -7.56
CA SER A 37 -17.47 -2.76 -7.28
C SER A 37 -16.14 -2.26 -6.72
N TYR A 38 -16.12 -1.87 -5.44
CA TYR A 38 -14.89 -1.56 -4.73
C TYR A 38 -14.28 -2.84 -4.14
N VAL A 39 -12.97 -2.83 -3.90
CA VAL A 39 -12.30 -3.91 -3.15
C VAL A 39 -12.63 -3.70 -1.68
N ARG A 40 -13.34 -4.66 -1.08
CA ARG A 40 -13.65 -4.62 0.34
C ARG A 40 -12.40 -5.00 1.14
N ALA A 41 -12.04 -4.16 2.10
CA ALA A 41 -10.94 -4.48 3.01
C ALA A 41 -11.25 -5.73 3.83
N GLU A 42 -10.28 -6.62 3.95
CA GLU A 42 -10.33 -7.76 4.85
C GLU A 42 -10.36 -7.26 6.30
N SER A 43 -11.20 -7.86 7.14
CA SER A 43 -11.28 -7.50 8.56
C SER A 43 -10.36 -8.42 9.36
N LEU A 44 -9.42 -7.82 10.08
CA LEU A 44 -8.44 -8.53 10.90
C LEU A 44 -8.49 -8.02 12.33
N ILE A 45 -8.01 -8.82 13.27
CA ILE A 45 -7.80 -8.43 14.66
C ILE A 45 -6.33 -8.62 15.03
N VAL A 46 -5.85 -7.81 15.97
CA VAL A 46 -4.52 -7.95 16.55
C VAL A 46 -4.46 -9.12 17.53
N VAL A 47 -3.39 -9.93 17.43
CA VAL A 47 -3.00 -10.93 18.43
C VAL A 47 -1.66 -10.52 19.02
N VAL A 48 -1.62 -10.32 20.34
CA VAL A 48 -0.39 -9.97 21.07
C VAL A 48 0.38 -11.22 21.47
N HIS A 49 1.69 -11.24 21.17
CA HIS A 49 2.60 -12.35 21.51
C HIS A 49 3.53 -12.02 22.67
N ASP A 50 3.98 -10.77 22.74
CA ASP A 50 4.93 -10.31 23.75
C ASP A 50 4.73 -8.82 24.05
N ASN A 51 5.29 -8.37 25.17
CA ASN A 51 5.24 -6.99 25.61
C ASN A 51 6.64 -6.51 25.97
N SER A 52 6.96 -5.27 25.58
CA SER A 52 8.15 -4.57 26.03
C SER A 52 7.78 -3.32 26.80
N SER A 53 8.61 -2.91 27.76
CA SER A 53 8.40 -1.65 28.48
C SER A 53 8.61 -0.46 27.53
N HIS A 54 7.80 0.57 27.71
CA HIS A 54 7.86 1.81 26.97
C HIS A 54 7.83 3.01 27.92
N ASP A 55 8.45 4.11 27.51
CA ASP A 55 8.46 5.34 28.29
C ASP A 55 7.05 5.95 28.36
N SER A 56 6.41 5.94 29.52
CA SER A 56 5.07 6.54 29.68
C SER A 56 5.05 8.08 29.54
N GLY A 57 6.20 8.73 29.48
CA GLY A 57 6.34 10.15 29.13
C GLY A 57 6.40 10.43 27.62
N ALA A 58 6.48 9.38 26.81
CA ALA A 58 6.58 9.43 25.35
C ALA A 58 5.30 9.91 24.67
N TYR A 59 5.29 11.09 24.06
CA TYR A 59 4.21 11.42 23.12
C TYR A 59 4.55 10.92 21.72
N THR A 60 4.54 9.60 21.51
CA THR A 60 5.02 8.92 20.29
C THR A 60 4.35 9.43 19.02
N GLN A 61 5.16 9.84 18.05
CA GLN A 61 4.69 10.33 16.74
C GLN A 61 5.33 9.63 15.54
N GLY A 62 6.48 8.98 15.73
CA GLY A 62 7.06 8.07 14.75
C GLY A 62 7.86 6.99 15.45
N LEU A 63 7.83 5.77 14.94
CA LEU A 63 8.52 4.62 15.51
C LEU A 63 9.13 3.80 14.37
N GLU A 64 10.41 3.46 14.44
CA GLU A 64 11.09 2.78 13.34
C GLU A 64 12.12 1.78 13.88
N PHE A 65 12.09 0.55 13.35
CA PHE A 65 13.17 -0.41 13.56
C PHE A 65 14.14 -0.39 12.38
N TYR A 66 15.42 -0.19 12.66
CA TYR A 66 16.46 -0.29 11.64
C TYR A 66 17.63 -1.13 12.15
N ASN A 67 17.88 -2.27 11.49
CA ASN A 67 18.92 -3.23 11.86
C ASN A 67 18.87 -3.65 13.35
N GLY A 68 17.67 -3.92 13.88
CA GLY A 68 17.44 -4.32 15.28
C GLY A 68 17.57 -3.20 16.32
N ARG A 69 17.78 -1.95 15.88
CA ARG A 69 17.77 -0.75 16.72
C ARG A 69 16.41 -0.08 16.60
N LEU A 70 15.89 0.44 17.71
CA LEU A 70 14.61 1.14 17.75
C LEU A 70 14.84 2.64 17.86
N PHE A 71 14.24 3.37 16.93
CA PHE A 71 14.22 4.82 16.92
C PHE A 71 12.80 5.31 17.13
N GLU A 72 12.68 6.46 17.79
CA GLU A 72 11.39 7.06 18.07
C GLU A 72 11.46 8.58 17.96
N SER A 73 10.40 9.17 17.43
CA SER A 73 10.12 10.59 17.51
C SER A 73 9.01 10.85 18.53
N THR A 74 9.23 11.84 19.38
CA THR A 74 8.21 12.34 20.30
C THR A 74 7.77 13.74 19.93
N GLY A 75 6.48 13.97 20.12
CA GLY A 75 5.86 15.29 20.01
C GLY A 75 5.87 16.09 21.32
N LEU A 76 5.06 17.16 21.31
CA LEU A 76 4.90 18.22 22.32
C LEU A 76 5.93 19.35 22.17
N TYR A 77 5.44 20.58 22.03
CA TYR A 77 6.26 21.79 22.00
C TYR A 77 7.10 21.92 23.29
N GLY A 78 8.39 22.20 23.14
CA GLY A 78 9.35 22.26 24.24
C GLY A 78 9.75 20.90 24.82
N SER A 79 9.34 19.78 24.20
CA SER A 79 9.65 18.43 24.68
C SER A 79 9.82 17.41 23.55
N SER A 80 9.79 17.84 22.29
CA SER A 80 9.95 16.97 21.14
C SER A 80 11.38 16.47 21.02
N THR A 81 11.56 15.19 20.71
CA THR A 81 12.88 14.56 20.60
C THR A 81 12.95 13.58 19.46
N LEU A 82 14.15 13.39 18.92
CA LEU A 82 14.57 12.16 18.26
C LEU A 82 15.37 11.33 19.26
N ARG A 83 15.05 10.04 19.38
CA ARG A 83 15.72 9.15 20.35
C ARG A 83 15.95 7.75 19.81
N GLU A 84 17.01 7.12 20.31
CA GLU A 84 17.22 5.69 20.19
C GLU A 84 16.86 5.04 21.53
N VAL A 85 16.06 3.98 21.47
CA VAL A 85 15.48 3.32 22.63
C VAL A 85 15.94 1.87 22.68
N ASN A 86 16.18 1.36 23.88
CA ASN A 86 16.41 -0.06 24.06
C ASN A 86 15.07 -0.81 23.89
N PRO A 87 14.92 -1.67 22.86
CA PRO A 87 13.64 -2.30 22.56
C PRO A 87 13.19 -3.33 23.59
N THR A 88 14.05 -3.75 24.53
CA THR A 88 13.71 -4.73 25.57
C THR A 88 13.16 -4.10 26.84
N ASN A 89 13.59 -2.89 27.19
CA ASN A 89 13.25 -2.27 28.47
C ASN A 89 12.77 -0.81 28.38
N GLY A 90 12.69 -0.25 27.16
CA GLY A 90 12.20 1.11 26.93
C GLY A 90 13.13 2.23 27.38
N SER A 91 14.35 1.91 27.85
CA SER A 91 15.29 2.94 28.29
C SER A 91 15.84 3.72 27.10
N ILE A 92 15.86 5.05 27.20
CA ILE A 92 16.50 5.92 26.21
C ILE A 92 18.01 5.69 26.23
N LEU A 93 18.57 5.26 25.10
CA LEU A 93 20.01 5.04 24.93
C LEU A 93 20.72 6.36 24.60
N ARG A 94 20.09 7.19 23.78
CA ARG A 94 20.50 8.56 23.45
C ARG A 94 19.33 9.33 22.85
N SER A 95 19.40 10.65 22.90
CA SER A 95 18.40 11.53 22.33
C SER A 95 19.00 12.88 21.93
N THR A 96 18.31 13.56 21.00
CA THR A 96 18.50 14.97 20.70
C THR A 96 17.14 15.67 20.74
N SER A 97 17.12 16.93 21.17
CA SER A 97 15.90 17.73 21.29
C SER A 97 15.70 18.58 20.05
N LEU A 98 14.44 18.73 19.62
CA LEU A 98 14.06 19.75 18.66
C LEU A 98 14.01 21.12 19.36
N PRO A 99 14.14 22.23 18.61
CA PRO A 99 13.76 23.56 19.07
C PRO A 99 12.41 23.59 19.81
N ASP A 100 12.30 24.37 20.88
CA ASP A 100 11.07 24.44 21.70
C ASP A 100 9.83 24.93 20.93
N THR A 101 10.05 25.59 19.79
CA THR A 101 9.01 26.09 18.88
C THR A 101 8.49 25.06 17.90
N GLU A 102 9.02 23.84 17.92
CA GLU A 102 8.68 22.78 16.98
C GLU A 102 8.02 21.61 17.71
N PHE A 103 7.12 20.93 16.99
CA PHE A 103 6.46 19.72 17.46
C PHE A 103 6.89 18.58 16.55
N GLY A 104 7.63 17.60 17.08
CA GLY A 104 8.15 16.46 16.33
C GLY A 104 7.05 15.48 15.92
N GLU A 105 7.14 14.97 14.70
CA GLU A 105 6.18 14.04 14.09
C GLU A 105 6.92 12.81 13.51
N GLY A 106 6.39 12.15 12.48
CA GLY A 106 6.92 10.89 11.93
C GLY A 106 8.40 10.90 11.58
N ILE A 107 9.04 9.74 11.73
CA ILE A 107 10.45 9.50 11.35
C ILE A 107 10.57 8.32 10.41
N THR A 108 11.65 8.29 9.63
CA THR A 108 12.09 7.07 8.97
C THR A 108 13.60 7.09 8.75
N VAL A 109 14.19 5.93 8.46
CA VAL A 109 15.63 5.77 8.22
C VAL A 109 15.90 5.59 6.72
N ILE A 110 16.85 6.35 6.18
CA ILE A 110 17.33 6.24 4.80
C ILE A 110 18.84 6.03 4.82
N GLY A 111 19.29 4.79 4.63
CA GLY A 111 20.72 4.46 4.65
C GLY A 111 21.35 4.79 6.01
N SER A 112 22.20 5.81 6.06
CA SER A 112 22.89 6.27 7.28
C SER A 112 22.29 7.56 7.87
N GLU A 113 21.03 7.87 7.54
CA GLU A 113 20.38 9.12 7.93
C GLU A 113 18.98 8.85 8.50
N ILE A 114 18.51 9.72 9.39
CA ILE A 114 17.13 9.75 9.87
C ILE A 114 16.47 11.04 9.35
N LEU A 115 15.27 10.93 8.80
CA LEU A 115 14.41 12.09 8.62
C LEU A 115 13.36 12.14 9.73
N GLN A 116 13.06 13.35 10.20
CA GLN A 116 12.01 13.62 11.18
C GLN A 116 11.17 14.80 10.72
N LEU A 117 9.85 14.60 10.69
CA LEU A 117 8.89 15.65 10.38
C LEU A 117 8.60 16.55 11.58
N THR A 118 8.03 17.70 11.30
CA THR A 118 7.39 18.59 12.26
C THR A 118 5.89 18.73 11.96
N TRP A 119 5.08 19.04 12.96
CA TRP A 119 3.64 19.08 12.77
C TRP A 119 3.19 20.20 11.84
N LYS A 120 3.45 21.46 12.21
CA LYS A 120 2.93 22.65 11.50
C LYS A 120 4.01 23.55 10.96
N GLU A 121 5.26 23.23 11.29
CA GLU A 121 6.38 24.11 11.03
C GLU A 121 6.89 23.95 9.59
N GLY A 122 6.48 22.89 8.88
CA GLY A 122 6.83 22.67 7.48
C GLY A 122 8.31 22.32 7.32
N ILE A 123 8.91 21.67 8.31
CA ILE A 123 10.34 21.34 8.38
C ILE A 123 10.50 19.83 8.50
N ALA A 124 11.33 19.25 7.64
CA ALA A 124 11.84 17.89 7.79
C ALA A 124 13.34 17.97 8.12
N HIS A 125 13.71 17.57 9.33
CA HIS A 125 15.10 17.51 9.75
C HIS A 125 15.76 16.23 9.27
N ARG A 126 16.97 16.33 8.74
CA ARG A 126 17.80 15.19 8.35
C ARG A 126 18.98 15.10 9.30
N TYR A 127 19.11 13.97 9.99
CA TYR A 127 20.17 13.71 10.96
C TYR A 127 21.08 12.59 10.51
N ASP A 128 22.34 12.64 10.92
CA ASP A 128 23.23 11.48 10.87
C ASP A 128 22.70 10.40 11.82
N LEU A 129 22.55 9.17 11.31
CA LEU A 129 22.01 8.04 12.07
C LEU A 129 22.87 7.69 13.28
N GLU A 130 24.19 7.88 13.23
CA GLU A 130 25.11 7.46 14.28
C GLU A 130 25.43 8.53 15.31
N THR A 131 25.20 9.80 15.02
CA THR A 131 25.50 10.90 15.97
C THR A 131 24.27 11.71 16.37
N PHE A 132 23.16 11.61 15.62
CA PHE A 132 22.03 12.55 15.66
C PHE A 132 22.44 14.01 15.42
N GLU A 133 23.59 14.24 14.80
CA GLU A 133 23.95 15.58 14.32
C GLU A 133 23.06 15.95 13.14
N LEU A 134 22.50 17.16 13.19
CA LEU A 134 21.70 17.70 12.10
C LEU A 134 22.60 17.92 10.87
N ILE A 135 22.26 17.25 9.77
CA ILE A 135 22.94 17.38 8.48
C ILE A 135 22.36 18.59 7.73
N GLU A 136 21.04 18.59 7.55
CA GLU A 136 20.31 19.64 6.83
C GLU A 136 18.82 19.64 7.19
N ASN A 137 18.13 20.69 6.77
CA ASN A 137 16.68 20.80 6.87
C ASN A 137 16.10 20.90 5.46
N HIS A 138 14.97 20.22 5.27
CA HIS A 138 14.10 20.37 4.12
C HIS A 138 12.84 21.13 4.52
N SER A 139 12.24 21.85 3.57
CA SER A 139 10.97 22.55 3.79
C SER A 139 9.86 21.88 3.00
N TYR A 140 8.65 21.89 3.57
CA TYR A 140 7.43 21.44 2.90
C TYR A 140 6.23 22.31 3.29
N GLU A 141 5.21 22.27 2.44
CA GLU A 141 3.93 22.94 2.68
C GLU A 141 2.96 22.00 3.40
N GLY A 142 2.11 22.58 4.25
CA GLY A 142 1.08 21.83 4.99
C GLY A 142 1.59 21.25 6.31
N GLU A 143 0.83 20.27 6.85
CA GLU A 143 1.22 19.54 8.05
C GLU A 143 2.03 18.29 7.71
N GLY A 144 2.79 17.77 8.67
CA GLY A 144 3.43 16.45 8.59
C GLY A 144 3.04 15.58 9.77
N TRP A 145 2.67 14.32 9.51
CA TRP A 145 2.16 13.39 10.52
C TRP A 145 3.00 12.10 10.54
N GLY A 146 2.78 11.16 9.63
CA GLY A 146 3.59 9.95 9.49
C GLY A 146 4.60 10.05 8.33
N LEU A 147 5.70 9.30 8.44
CA LEU A 147 6.74 9.22 7.41
C LEU A 147 7.28 7.80 7.34
N VAL A 148 7.44 7.25 6.14
CA VAL A 148 8.12 5.97 5.93
C VAL A 148 8.91 5.98 4.62
N PHE A 149 10.03 5.26 4.57
CA PHE A 149 10.78 5.03 3.33
C PHE A 149 10.39 3.70 2.70
N ASP A 150 9.90 3.72 1.46
CA ASP A 150 9.45 2.50 0.75
C ASP A 150 10.60 1.70 0.08
N GLY A 151 11.84 2.17 0.22
CA GLY A 151 13.02 1.65 -0.47
C GLY A 151 13.44 2.47 -1.68
N GLU A 152 12.59 3.37 -2.17
CA GLU A 152 12.85 4.27 -3.30
C GLU A 152 12.49 5.73 -2.97
N ARG A 153 11.31 5.96 -2.40
CA ARG A 153 10.71 7.26 -2.08
C ARG A 153 10.25 7.30 -0.63
N LEU A 154 10.01 8.53 -0.18
CA LEU A 154 9.36 8.79 1.09
C LEU A 154 7.84 8.82 0.87
N ILE A 155 7.09 8.22 1.78
CA ILE A 155 5.63 8.32 1.85
C ILE A 155 5.31 9.10 3.13
N MET A 156 4.56 10.18 2.98
CA MET A 156 4.22 11.09 4.07
C MET A 156 2.70 11.24 4.17
N SER A 157 2.17 11.17 5.39
CA SER A 157 0.80 11.53 5.71
C SER A 157 0.74 12.90 6.39
N ASP A 158 -0.43 13.52 6.38
CA ASP A 158 -0.68 14.84 6.96
C ASP A 158 -2.03 14.92 7.71
N GLY A 159 -2.60 13.76 8.06
CA GLY A 159 -3.92 13.66 8.67
C GLY A 159 -5.09 13.79 7.69
N SER A 160 -4.86 14.06 6.40
CA SER A 160 -5.89 14.01 5.36
C SER A 160 -6.11 12.57 4.88
N SER A 161 -6.81 12.41 3.77
CA SER A 161 -6.94 11.13 3.03
C SER A 161 -5.97 11.04 1.84
N GLU A 162 -4.96 11.91 1.77
CA GLU A 162 -3.97 11.91 0.70
C GLU A 162 -2.60 11.50 1.28
N LEU A 163 -1.92 10.57 0.61
CA LEU A 163 -0.52 10.25 0.85
C LEU A 163 0.35 11.00 -0.15
N GLN A 164 1.41 11.61 0.37
CA GLN A 164 2.36 12.39 -0.41
C GLN A 164 3.62 11.55 -0.63
N PHE A 165 3.99 11.33 -1.90
CA PHE A 165 5.23 10.66 -2.28
C PHE A 165 6.28 11.72 -2.57
N ARG A 166 7.40 11.63 -1.84
CA ARG A 166 8.46 12.63 -1.84
C ARG A 166 9.80 12.03 -2.21
N ASN A 167 10.62 12.83 -2.87
CA ASN A 167 11.98 12.44 -3.20
C ASN A 167 12.80 12.17 -1.94
N ALA A 168 13.44 11.01 -1.83
CA ALA A 168 14.21 10.63 -0.64
C ALA A 168 15.43 11.52 -0.37
N THR A 169 15.94 12.23 -1.39
CA THR A 169 17.10 13.14 -1.26
C THR A 169 16.65 14.58 -1.07
N THR A 170 15.81 15.11 -1.96
CA THR A 170 15.44 16.54 -1.98
C THR A 170 14.18 16.86 -1.18
N PHE A 171 13.45 15.84 -0.72
CA PHE A 171 12.15 15.95 -0.05
C PHE A 171 11.03 16.61 -0.88
N GLU A 172 11.30 16.91 -2.15
CA GLU A 172 10.33 17.49 -3.07
C GLU A 172 9.13 16.55 -3.29
N LEU A 173 7.93 17.12 -3.37
CA LEU A 173 6.72 16.37 -3.69
C LEU A 173 6.78 15.89 -5.15
N GLU A 174 6.68 14.57 -5.34
CA GLU A 174 6.72 13.95 -6.68
C GLU A 174 5.31 13.58 -7.16
N SER A 175 4.48 13.03 -6.26
CA SER A 175 3.11 12.63 -6.58
C SER A 175 2.26 12.47 -5.32
N THR A 176 0.95 12.34 -5.49
CA THR A 176 0.03 12.03 -4.40
C THR A 176 -0.89 10.86 -4.76
N VAL A 177 -1.41 10.19 -3.73
CA VAL A 177 -2.39 9.11 -3.85
C VAL A 177 -3.50 9.31 -2.83
N ASN A 178 -4.76 9.28 -3.28
CA ASN A 178 -5.91 9.30 -2.39
C ASN A 178 -6.15 7.93 -1.79
N VAL A 179 -6.27 7.86 -0.47
CA VAL A 179 -6.55 6.64 0.26
C VAL A 179 -8.05 6.47 0.41
N THR A 180 -8.54 5.27 0.08
CA THR A 180 -9.96 4.92 0.18
C THR A 180 -10.17 3.63 0.94
N LEU A 181 -11.15 3.62 1.83
CA LEU A 181 -11.67 2.43 2.47
C LEU A 181 -13.07 2.17 1.94
N ASN A 182 -13.25 1.02 1.28
CA ASN A 182 -14.53 0.62 0.71
C ASN A 182 -15.13 1.65 -0.27
N GLY A 183 -14.27 2.32 -1.04
CA GLY A 183 -14.64 3.34 -2.03
C GLY A 183 -14.76 4.76 -1.49
N GLU A 184 -14.71 4.96 -0.16
CA GLU A 184 -14.82 6.28 0.47
C GLU A 184 -13.45 6.80 0.93
N PRO A 185 -13.17 8.11 0.83
CA PRO A 185 -11.93 8.69 1.34
C PRO A 185 -11.72 8.40 2.84
N LEU A 186 -10.53 7.96 3.21
CA LEU A 186 -10.17 7.65 4.60
C LEU A 186 -9.26 8.75 5.17
N PRO A 187 -9.78 9.70 5.98
CA PRO A 187 -8.96 10.75 6.60
C PRO A 187 -8.25 10.25 7.86
N ARG A 188 -7.48 11.15 8.50
CA ARG A 188 -6.78 10.94 9.78
C ARG A 188 -5.69 9.88 9.73
N ILE A 189 -5.11 9.69 8.55
CA ILE A 189 -3.94 8.83 8.38
C ILE A 189 -2.79 9.47 9.14
N ASN A 190 -2.24 8.72 10.08
CA ASN A 190 -1.21 9.20 10.99
C ASN A 190 0.10 8.46 10.74
N GLU A 191 0.70 7.86 11.76
CA GLU A 191 1.95 7.12 11.65
C GLU A 191 1.87 5.97 10.63
N LEU A 192 2.98 5.73 9.94
CA LEU A 192 3.10 4.87 8.77
C LEU A 192 4.21 3.84 8.98
N GLU A 193 4.03 2.62 8.46
CA GLU A 193 5.09 1.62 8.43
C GLU A 193 4.99 0.69 7.21
N MET A 194 6.13 0.29 6.64
CA MET A 194 6.16 -0.68 5.55
C MET A 194 6.28 -2.11 6.08
N PHE A 195 5.24 -2.91 5.86
CA PHE A 195 5.19 -4.30 6.31
C PHE A 195 4.91 -5.25 5.14
N GLN A 196 5.93 -6.01 4.72
CA GLN A 196 5.83 -7.02 3.66
C GLN A 196 5.19 -6.51 2.36
N GLY A 197 5.51 -5.27 1.97
CA GLY A 197 4.99 -4.62 0.76
C GLY A 197 3.62 -3.96 0.92
N VAL A 198 3.04 -3.98 2.13
CA VAL A 198 1.82 -3.25 2.48
C VAL A 198 2.20 -2.04 3.33
N LEU A 199 1.61 -0.89 3.04
CA LEU A 199 1.76 0.30 3.86
C LEU A 199 0.75 0.23 5.02
N LEU A 200 1.23 0.02 6.23
CA LEU A 200 0.41 0.12 7.43
C LEU A 200 0.27 1.60 7.82
N ALA A 201 -0.90 1.95 8.36
CA ALA A 201 -1.12 3.27 8.91
C ALA A 201 -2.01 3.23 10.16
N ASN A 202 -1.65 3.99 11.19
CA ASN A 202 -2.58 4.31 12.26
C ASN A 202 -3.64 5.30 11.78
N ILE A 203 -4.87 5.16 12.29
CA ILE A 203 -5.93 6.15 12.10
C ILE A 203 -6.11 6.95 13.39
N TYR A 204 -5.81 8.25 13.36
CA TYR A 204 -5.78 9.07 14.57
C TYR A 204 -7.15 9.15 15.26
N GLN A 205 -7.12 8.96 16.58
CA GLN A 205 -8.28 8.83 17.49
C GLN A 205 -9.08 7.53 17.36
N GLU A 206 -8.65 6.58 16.53
CA GLU A 206 -9.27 5.26 16.43
C GLU A 206 -8.32 4.19 17.00
N GLU A 207 -8.89 3.09 17.47
CA GLU A 207 -8.12 1.87 17.80
C GLU A 207 -8.04 0.95 16.58
N GLN A 208 -7.66 1.52 15.44
CA GLN A 208 -7.60 0.83 14.15
C GLN A 208 -6.25 1.08 13.48
N ILE A 209 -5.78 0.05 12.78
CA ILE A 209 -4.68 0.10 11.82
C ILE A 209 -5.25 -0.31 10.46
N VAL A 210 -4.81 0.34 9.39
CA VAL A 210 -5.17 -0.06 8.04
C VAL A 210 -3.95 -0.53 7.27
N GLY A 211 -4.12 -1.53 6.41
CA GLY A 211 -3.15 -1.91 5.40
C GLY A 211 -3.57 -1.33 4.05
N ILE A 212 -2.72 -0.51 3.45
CA ILE A 212 -2.96 0.24 2.22
C ILE A 212 -2.07 -0.32 1.11
N ASP A 213 -2.66 -0.59 -0.05
CA ASP A 213 -1.88 -0.73 -1.28
C ASP A 213 -1.39 0.66 -1.70
N ALA A 214 -0.09 0.93 -1.49
CA ALA A 214 0.48 2.27 -1.70
C ALA A 214 0.40 2.76 -3.17
N HIS A 215 0.26 1.86 -4.14
CA HIS A 215 0.18 2.22 -5.55
C HIS A 215 -1.20 2.76 -5.93
N SER A 216 -2.26 2.17 -5.38
CA SER A 216 -3.65 2.49 -5.69
C SER A 216 -4.33 3.37 -4.64
N GLY A 217 -3.82 3.38 -3.41
CA GLY A 217 -4.46 4.00 -2.24
C GLY A 217 -5.62 3.19 -1.67
N VAL A 218 -5.89 2.00 -2.19
CA VAL A 218 -6.98 1.17 -1.70
C VAL A 218 -6.58 0.49 -0.39
N VAL A 219 -7.40 0.65 0.64
CA VAL A 219 -7.25 -0.11 1.88
C VAL A 219 -7.63 -1.57 1.63
N ILE A 220 -6.69 -2.47 1.85
CA ILE A 220 -6.84 -3.92 1.70
C ILE A 220 -7.06 -4.63 3.04
N TRP A 221 -6.60 -4.05 4.15
CA TRP A 221 -6.79 -4.57 5.50
C TRP A 221 -7.37 -3.52 6.43
N ASN A 222 -8.40 -3.87 7.18
CA ASN A 222 -8.93 -3.07 8.28
C ASN A 222 -8.73 -3.87 9.58
N ILE A 223 -7.79 -3.42 10.41
CA ILE A 223 -7.21 -4.18 11.51
C ILE A 223 -7.66 -3.55 12.83
N ASP A 224 -8.40 -4.32 13.61
CA ASP A 224 -8.88 -3.91 14.92
C ASP A 224 -7.83 -4.17 16.01
N ALA A 225 -7.42 -3.09 16.66
CA ALA A 225 -6.46 -3.07 17.77
C ALA A 225 -7.12 -2.63 19.09
N SER A 226 -8.45 -2.67 19.16
CA SER A 226 -9.22 -2.26 20.33
C SER A 226 -8.89 -3.07 21.57
N GLY A 227 -8.98 -2.43 22.73
CA GLY A 227 -8.69 -3.04 24.03
C GLY A 227 -7.21 -3.14 24.39
N LEU A 228 -6.29 -2.73 23.50
CA LEU A 228 -4.86 -2.64 23.82
C LEU A 228 -4.49 -1.34 24.54
N LYS A 229 -5.24 -0.25 24.32
CA LYS A 229 -4.93 1.05 24.90
C LYS A 229 -5.05 1.04 26.42
N PRO A 230 -3.96 1.32 27.16
CA PRO A 230 -4.02 1.36 28.61
C PRO A 230 -4.91 2.48 29.15
N ASP A 231 -5.43 2.29 30.36
CA ASP A 231 -6.22 3.30 31.06
C ASP A 231 -5.38 4.55 31.33
N GLY A 232 -5.92 5.73 31.01
CA GLY A 232 -5.25 7.01 31.21
C GLY A 232 -4.12 7.33 30.21
N ALA A 233 -3.77 6.41 29.32
CA ALA A 233 -2.84 6.66 28.22
C ALA A 233 -3.52 7.40 27.06
N GLY A 234 -2.70 7.97 26.17
CA GLY A 234 -3.13 8.57 24.91
C GLY A 234 -3.52 7.53 23.85
N VAL A 235 -3.75 8.00 22.62
CA VAL A 235 -4.24 7.17 21.51
C VAL A 235 -3.17 6.21 20.98
N LEU A 236 -3.62 5.13 20.33
CA LEU A 236 -2.78 4.25 19.50
C LEU A 236 -2.01 5.09 18.47
N ASN A 237 -0.68 4.92 18.41
CA ASN A 237 0.20 5.58 17.44
C ASN A 237 1.63 5.01 17.52
N GLY A 238 2.22 4.62 16.40
CA GLY A 238 3.54 4.02 16.32
C GLY A 238 3.43 2.55 15.92
N ILE A 239 3.99 2.21 14.75
CA ILE A 239 4.06 0.88 14.17
C ILE A 239 5.49 0.68 13.70
N ALA A 240 6.14 -0.41 14.11
CA ALA A 240 7.52 -0.66 13.69
C ALA A 240 7.78 -2.14 13.43
N PHE A 241 8.32 -2.44 12.25
CA PHE A 241 8.68 -3.77 11.80
C PHE A 241 10.18 -4.00 11.92
N ASP A 242 10.56 -4.91 12.82
CA ASP A 242 11.95 -5.34 12.92
C ASP A 242 12.23 -6.50 11.95
N SER A 243 12.84 -6.17 10.82
CA SER A 243 13.26 -7.17 9.83
C SER A 243 14.31 -8.16 10.35
N SER A 244 15.05 -7.84 11.41
CA SER A 244 16.07 -8.73 11.97
C SER A 244 15.47 -9.90 12.76
N THR A 245 14.30 -9.69 13.35
CA THR A 245 13.55 -10.70 14.11
C THR A 245 12.24 -11.10 13.42
N ASN A 246 11.89 -10.44 12.31
CA ASN A 246 10.62 -10.58 11.61
C ASN A 246 9.42 -10.39 12.55
N SER A 247 9.47 -9.34 13.37
CA SER A 247 8.43 -9.01 14.36
C SER A 247 7.84 -7.62 14.09
N LEU A 248 6.55 -7.46 14.36
CA LEU A 248 5.82 -6.21 14.18
C LEU A 248 5.39 -5.71 15.55
N TRP A 249 5.69 -4.45 15.84
CA TRP A 249 5.44 -3.84 17.13
C TRP A 249 4.51 -2.64 16.99
N ILE A 250 3.63 -2.47 17.97
CA ILE A 250 2.76 -1.29 18.07
C ILE A 250 2.81 -0.70 19.48
N THR A 251 2.55 0.60 19.57
CA THR A 251 2.40 1.32 20.84
C THR A 251 1.46 2.50 20.70
N GLY A 252 1.51 3.45 21.63
CA GLY A 252 0.75 4.67 21.55
C GLY A 252 1.32 5.78 22.41
N LYS A 253 0.67 6.93 22.29
CA LYS A 253 1.07 8.15 22.98
C LYS A 253 0.88 7.94 24.49
N LEU A 254 1.97 8.05 25.25
CA LEU A 254 2.04 7.86 26.69
C LEU A 254 1.74 6.42 27.14
N TRP A 255 1.89 5.43 26.24
CA TRP A 255 1.70 4.03 26.60
C TRP A 255 2.89 3.53 27.44
N PRO A 256 2.68 2.79 28.54
CA PRO A 256 3.76 2.18 29.31
C PRO A 256 4.36 0.93 28.65
N ASN A 257 3.79 0.43 27.55
CA ASN A 257 4.28 -0.77 26.87
C ASN A 257 4.19 -0.65 25.34
N MET A 258 5.04 -1.43 24.67
CA MET A 258 4.90 -1.81 23.26
C MET A 258 4.43 -3.27 23.18
N HIS A 259 3.69 -3.61 22.13
CA HIS A 259 3.15 -4.96 21.91
C HIS A 259 3.72 -5.55 20.63
N ASN A 260 4.31 -6.75 20.71
CA ASN A 260 4.64 -7.56 19.54
C ASN A 260 3.37 -8.26 19.06
N ILE A 261 3.03 -8.11 17.79
CA ILE A 261 1.72 -8.48 17.27
C ILE A 261 1.79 -9.30 15.98
N THR A 262 0.72 -10.05 15.73
CA THR A 262 0.34 -10.52 14.40
C THR A 262 -1.12 -10.21 14.12
N PHE A 263 -1.57 -10.43 12.89
CA PHE A 263 -2.96 -10.28 12.49
C PHE A 263 -3.60 -11.65 12.23
N THR A 264 -4.89 -11.78 12.56
CA THR A 264 -5.71 -12.95 12.22
C THR A 264 -7.12 -12.53 11.87
N GLU A 265 -7.85 -13.35 11.12
CA GLU A 265 -9.29 -13.16 10.92
C GLU A 265 -10.03 -13.29 12.27
N PRO A 266 -11.07 -12.47 12.52
CA PRO A 266 -11.93 -12.64 13.68
C PRO A 266 -12.71 -13.95 13.60
N VAL A 267 -12.76 -14.69 14.70
CA VAL A 267 -13.59 -15.90 14.81
C VAL A 267 -15.02 -15.47 15.13
N PHE A 268 -15.90 -15.56 14.13
CA PHE A 268 -17.34 -15.47 14.37
C PHE A 268 -17.85 -16.84 14.82
N GLU A 269 -18.27 -16.96 16.08
CA GLU A 269 -19.05 -18.13 16.50
C GLU A 269 -20.41 -18.06 15.79
N ASP A 270 -20.63 -18.94 14.81
CA ASP A 270 -21.96 -19.18 14.24
C ASP A 270 -22.87 -19.69 15.36
N ASP A 271 -23.73 -18.82 15.91
CA ASP A 271 -24.82 -19.19 16.83
C ASP A 271 -25.95 -19.95 16.10
N ASN A 272 -25.58 -21.01 15.39
CA ASN A 272 -26.47 -21.91 14.65
C ASN A 272 -26.51 -23.32 15.25
N SER A 273 -26.29 -23.46 16.57
CA SER A 273 -26.46 -24.75 17.26
C SER A 273 -27.84 -24.95 17.91
N ASN A 274 -28.82 -24.06 17.73
CA ASN A 274 -30.17 -24.21 18.30
C ASN A 274 -31.33 -23.97 17.31
N VAL A 275 -31.17 -24.37 16.05
CA VAL A 275 -32.32 -24.49 15.13
C VAL A 275 -32.50 -25.95 14.74
N SER A 276 -33.42 -26.63 15.42
CA SER A 276 -34.02 -27.87 14.91
C SER A 276 -34.59 -27.60 13.52
N PRO A 277 -34.28 -28.40 12.48
CA PRO A 277 -34.82 -28.15 11.15
C PRO A 277 -36.33 -28.43 11.14
N SER A 278 -37.12 -27.37 10.99
CA SER A 278 -38.50 -27.45 10.52
C SER A 278 -38.47 -27.84 9.04
N PRO A 279 -39.21 -28.88 8.60
CA PRO A 279 -39.25 -29.25 7.19
C PRO A 279 -40.21 -28.30 6.49
N GLU A 280 -39.69 -27.32 5.75
CA GLU A 280 -40.31 -26.68 4.57
C GLU A 280 -39.54 -25.38 4.25
N ASP A 281 -38.60 -25.45 3.30
CA ASP A 281 -38.70 -24.80 1.98
C ASP A 281 -37.33 -24.91 1.27
N THR A 282 -37.11 -26.04 0.59
CA THR A 282 -35.93 -26.25 -0.26
C THR A 282 -36.06 -25.47 -1.55
N SER A 283 -35.46 -24.29 -1.61
CA SER A 283 -35.03 -23.68 -2.89
C SER A 283 -33.72 -22.91 -2.76
N VAL A 284 -32.69 -23.55 -2.20
CA VAL A 284 -31.31 -23.12 -2.42
C VAL A 284 -30.84 -23.74 -3.73
N THR A 285 -30.91 -22.96 -4.80
CA THR A 285 -30.24 -23.29 -6.07
C THR A 285 -28.73 -23.31 -5.81
N LYS A 286 -28.15 -24.49 -5.65
CA LYS A 286 -26.70 -24.69 -5.74
C LYS A 286 -26.25 -24.21 -7.11
N ILE A 287 -25.66 -23.02 -7.19
CA ILE A 287 -24.89 -22.62 -8.36
C ILE A 287 -23.62 -23.48 -8.30
N SER A 288 -23.67 -24.63 -8.96
CA SER A 288 -22.48 -25.42 -9.25
C SER A 288 -21.53 -24.55 -10.07
N SER A 289 -20.28 -24.45 -9.63
CA SER A 289 -19.16 -23.92 -10.40
C SER A 289 -18.89 -24.83 -11.60
N GLN A 290 -19.74 -24.74 -12.63
CA GLN A 290 -19.36 -25.13 -13.98
C GLN A 290 -18.74 -23.89 -14.62
N LEU A 291 -17.46 -23.64 -14.31
CA LEU A 291 -16.63 -22.84 -15.20
C LEU A 291 -16.68 -23.53 -16.56
N SER A 292 -17.39 -22.93 -17.51
CA SER A 292 -17.36 -23.37 -18.90
C SER A 292 -15.94 -23.22 -19.43
N TRP A 293 -15.33 -24.28 -19.97
CA TRP A 293 -13.98 -24.24 -20.56
C TRP A 293 -13.96 -23.58 -21.94
N ILE A 294 -15.12 -23.09 -22.38
CA ILE A 294 -15.37 -22.55 -23.71
C ILE A 294 -14.62 -21.22 -23.94
N PRO A 295 -14.55 -20.25 -23.00
CA PRO A 295 -13.79 -19.02 -23.24
C PRO A 295 -12.28 -19.26 -23.30
N LEU A 296 -11.74 -20.14 -22.44
CA LEU A 296 -10.31 -20.48 -22.44
C LEU A 296 -9.87 -21.17 -23.74
N SER A 297 -10.70 -22.06 -24.29
CA SER A 297 -10.39 -22.75 -25.54
C SER A 297 -10.30 -21.79 -26.74
N ILE A 298 -11.11 -20.73 -26.76
CA ILE A 298 -11.11 -19.71 -27.83
C ILE A 298 -9.87 -18.82 -27.70
N ILE A 299 -9.52 -18.39 -26.49
CA ILE A 299 -8.31 -17.58 -26.24
C ILE A 299 -7.05 -18.38 -26.59
N PHE A 300 -6.98 -19.66 -26.20
CA PHE A 300 -5.86 -20.53 -26.52
C PHE A 300 -5.69 -20.72 -28.04
N ALA A 301 -6.79 -20.94 -28.78
CA ALA A 301 -6.73 -21.06 -30.24
C ALA A 301 -6.24 -19.76 -30.92
N LEU A 302 -6.67 -18.59 -30.44
CA LEU A 302 -6.20 -17.29 -30.94
C LEU A 302 -4.71 -17.07 -30.70
N VAL A 303 -4.21 -17.40 -29.51
CA VAL A 303 -2.78 -17.28 -29.17
C VAL A 303 -1.92 -18.21 -30.04
N VAL A 304 -2.33 -19.48 -30.22
CA VAL A 304 -1.62 -20.44 -31.08
C VAL A 304 -1.59 -19.96 -32.53
N THR A 305 -2.69 -19.39 -33.03
CA THR A 305 -2.76 -18.89 -34.41
C THR A 305 -1.82 -17.69 -34.61
N LEU A 306 -1.77 -16.76 -33.65
CA LEU A 306 -0.86 -15.60 -33.69
C LEU A 306 0.62 -16.00 -33.59
N LEU A 307 0.96 -16.99 -32.76
CA LEU A 307 2.32 -17.54 -32.68
C LEU A 307 2.74 -18.25 -33.97
N ALA A 308 1.83 -19.01 -34.59
CA ALA A 308 2.08 -19.67 -35.87
C ALA A 308 2.32 -18.66 -37.01
N MET A 309 1.61 -17.53 -37.00
CA MET A 309 1.83 -16.43 -37.95
C MET A 309 3.21 -15.78 -37.73
N LYS A 310 3.61 -15.54 -36.48
CA LYS A 310 4.91 -14.91 -36.16
C LYS A 310 6.12 -15.80 -36.49
N LEU A 311 5.96 -17.13 -36.39
CA LEU A 311 7.01 -18.10 -36.76
C LEU A 311 7.18 -18.23 -38.28
N LYS A 312 6.12 -18.01 -39.07
CA LYS A 312 6.18 -18.03 -40.53
C LYS A 312 6.92 -16.82 -41.10
N ASP A 313 6.86 -15.68 -40.43
CA ASP A 313 7.52 -14.44 -40.88
C ASP A 313 9.00 -14.34 -40.48
N ASN A 314 9.48 -15.22 -39.58
CA ASN A 314 10.88 -15.29 -39.14
C ASN A 314 11.73 -16.34 -39.88
N GLY A 315 11.28 -16.83 -41.04
CA GLY A 315 12.03 -17.74 -41.90
C GLY A 315 13.22 -17.05 -42.59
N ILE A 316 14.40 -17.19 -41.98
CA ILE A 316 15.69 -16.70 -42.46
C ILE A 316 16.08 -17.35 -43.81
N ASN A 317 16.38 -16.53 -44.82
CA ASN A 317 17.12 -16.92 -46.03
C ASN A 317 18.60 -17.20 -45.68
N PRO A 318 19.22 -18.30 -46.15
CA PRO A 318 20.66 -18.49 -45.96
C PRO A 318 21.47 -17.55 -46.87
N SER A 319 22.40 -16.81 -46.25
CA SER A 319 23.34 -15.90 -46.90
C SER A 319 24.48 -16.66 -47.60
N GLY A 320 24.95 -16.05 -48.71
CA GLY A 320 25.85 -16.65 -49.69
C GLY A 320 27.24 -17.02 -49.18
N GLY A 321 27.77 -18.10 -49.75
CA GLY A 321 29.14 -18.56 -49.59
C GLY A 321 30.15 -17.57 -50.16
N GLY A 322 31.23 -17.38 -49.40
CA GLY A 322 32.34 -16.50 -49.77
C GLY A 322 33.27 -17.06 -50.83
N ARG A 323 34.06 -16.15 -51.41
CA ARG A 323 35.38 -16.44 -51.97
C ARG A 323 36.22 -15.17 -52.00
N LEU A 324 37.27 -15.15 -51.19
CA LEU A 324 38.49 -14.37 -51.43
C LEU A 324 39.50 -15.35 -52.03
N ASN A 325 40.14 -14.96 -53.14
CA ASN A 325 41.58 -15.05 -53.36
C ASN A 325 41.92 -14.54 -54.78
N GLU A 326 42.96 -13.70 -54.80
CA GLU A 326 43.69 -13.05 -55.91
C GLU A 326 43.04 -11.85 -56.62
#